data_AF-A0AAU8G3B2-F1
#
_entry.id   AF-A0AAU8G3B2-F1
#
_cell.length_a   1.000
_cell.length_b   1.000
_cell.length_c   1.000
_cell.angle_alpha   90.00
_cell.angle_beta   90.00
_cell.angle_gamma   90.00
#
_symmetry.space_group_name_H-M   'P 1'
#
loop_
_entity.id
_entity.type
_entity.pdbx_description
1 polymer ?
#
loop_
_entity_poly.entity_id
_entity_poly.type
_entity_poly.pdbx_seq_one_letter_code
_entity_poly.pdbx_strand_id
1 'polypeptide(L)'
;MDTNQTIAKIVAAGGADELRTTLDKHATSATREYDDIRSQDDYTEDARHRLLSEAYDRRKASLDNDLARLASSAGEVDRGAVGRAFGTTGLPGDPASLTISLRDAQDRVAKVRDEEELETLLGRATRSGDEVLARAVAARAAEIGKTYVVEEFVRVRPDLKTDVDRAMLAVGRPSSAGKLEWNVRLGKIRPSELKRR
;
A
#
# COMPACT_ATOMS: atom_id res chain seq x y z
N MET A 1 -11.76 11.03 -6.34
CA MET A 1 -10.86 9.87 -6.51
C MET A 1 -11.73 8.62 -6.45
N ASP A 2 -11.55 7.67 -7.36
CA ASP A 2 -12.37 6.45 -7.40
C ASP A 2 -12.07 5.55 -6.17
N THR A 3 -13.10 5.03 -5.49
CA THR A 3 -12.97 4.17 -4.31
C THR A 3 -12.11 2.94 -4.62
N ASN A 4 -12.26 2.36 -5.82
CA ASN A 4 -11.45 1.21 -6.24
C ASN A 4 -9.98 1.57 -6.45
N GLN A 5 -9.71 2.77 -6.98
CA GLN A 5 -8.34 3.28 -7.11
C GLN A 5 -7.69 3.52 -5.75
N THR A 6 -8.48 4.00 -4.78
CA THR A 6 -8.01 4.24 -3.40
C THR A 6 -7.66 2.93 -2.70
N ILE A 7 -8.55 1.94 -2.79
CA ILE A 7 -8.31 0.58 -2.27
C ILE A 7 -7.06 -0.05 -2.90
N ALA A 8 -6.91 0.05 -4.21
CA ALA A 8 -5.74 -0.49 -4.90
C ALA A 8 -4.43 0.14 -4.39
N LYS A 9 -4.44 1.46 -4.11
CA LYS A 9 -3.28 2.15 -3.51
C LYS A 9 -2.99 1.66 -2.09
N ILE A 10 -4.01 1.52 -1.24
CA ILE A 10 -3.84 1.05 0.14
C ILE A 10 -3.25 -0.37 0.17
N VAL A 11 -3.76 -1.26 -0.70
CA VAL A 11 -3.28 -2.65 -0.79
C VAL A 11 -1.86 -2.72 -1.34
N ALA A 12 -1.55 -1.91 -2.36
CA ALA A 12 -0.18 -1.81 -2.88
C ALA A 12 0.80 -1.34 -1.79
N ALA A 13 0.34 -0.47 -0.90
CA ALA A 13 1.09 0.04 0.24
C ALA A 13 1.09 -0.90 1.47
N GLY A 14 0.75 -2.18 1.29
CA GLY A 14 0.73 -3.17 2.37
C GLY A 14 -0.37 -2.99 3.42
N GLY A 15 -1.28 -2.01 3.26
CA GLY A 15 -2.36 -1.71 4.19
C GLY A 15 -3.58 -2.65 4.09
N ALA A 16 -3.42 -3.85 3.53
CA ALA A 16 -4.53 -4.75 3.24
C ALA A 16 -5.32 -5.18 4.49
N ASP A 17 -4.63 -5.43 5.61
CA ASP A 17 -5.28 -5.86 6.85
C ASP A 17 -6.03 -4.72 7.55
N GLU A 18 -5.48 -3.51 7.53
CA GLU A 18 -6.14 -2.31 8.05
C GLU A 18 -7.35 -1.94 7.18
N LEU A 19 -7.24 -2.12 5.86
CA LEU A 19 -8.36 -1.98 4.94
C LEU A 19 -9.47 -3.00 5.23
N ARG A 20 -9.13 -4.29 5.43
CA ARG A 20 -10.12 -5.33 5.82
C ARG A 20 -10.87 -4.92 7.07
N THR A 21 -10.13 -4.55 8.10
CA THR A 21 -10.68 -4.13 9.40
C THR A 21 -11.62 -2.94 9.24
N THR A 22 -11.23 -1.95 8.44
CA THR A 22 -12.04 -0.75 8.18
C THR A 22 -13.32 -1.08 7.43
N LEU A 23 -13.24 -1.89 6.36
CA LEU A 23 -14.41 -2.30 5.59
C LEU A 23 -15.38 -3.13 6.43
N ASP A 24 -14.88 -4.04 7.27
CA ASP A 24 -15.72 -4.88 8.14
C ASP A 24 -16.41 -4.06 9.24
N LYS A 25 -15.73 -3.07 9.80
CA LYS A 25 -16.32 -2.11 10.74
C LYS A 25 -17.48 -1.35 10.10
N HIS A 26 -17.29 -0.83 8.89
CA HIS A 26 -18.33 -0.11 8.14
C HIS A 26 -19.49 -1.03 7.76
N ALA A 27 -19.21 -2.24 7.27
CA ALA A 27 -20.25 -3.22 6.94
C ALA A 27 -21.09 -3.61 8.16
N THR A 28 -20.45 -3.92 9.29
CA THR A 28 -21.15 -4.27 10.54
C THR A 28 -22.02 -3.13 11.04
N SER A 29 -21.52 -1.89 10.98
CA SER A 29 -22.27 -0.70 11.40
C SER A 29 -23.45 -0.41 10.47
N ALA A 30 -23.25 -0.57 9.16
CA ALA A 30 -24.28 -0.40 8.15
C ALA A 30 -25.41 -1.42 8.31
N THR A 31 -25.08 -2.71 8.51
CA THR A 31 -26.08 -3.76 8.75
C THR A 31 -26.98 -3.41 9.93
N ARG A 32 -26.41 -3.02 11.07
CA ARG A 32 -27.18 -2.63 12.26
C ARG A 32 -28.10 -1.44 11.99
N GLU A 33 -27.58 -0.36 11.42
CA GLU A 33 -28.36 0.85 11.13
C GLU A 33 -29.51 0.57 10.14
N TYR A 34 -29.29 -0.31 9.15
CA TYR A 34 -30.34 -0.68 8.20
C TYR A 34 -31.40 -1.59 8.83
N ASP A 35 -30.98 -2.54 9.67
CA ASP A 35 -31.93 -3.41 10.37
C ASP A 35 -32.80 -2.59 11.34
N ASP A 36 -32.21 -1.61 12.03
CA ASP A 36 -32.95 -0.67 12.90
C ASP A 36 -33.99 0.13 12.11
N ILE A 37 -33.66 0.61 10.90
CA ILE A 37 -34.61 1.33 10.02
C ILE A 37 -35.71 0.38 9.53
N ARG A 38 -35.36 -0.88 9.21
CA ARG A 38 -36.31 -1.88 8.71
C ARG A 38 -37.32 -2.32 9.78
N SER A 39 -36.90 -2.38 11.04
CA SER A 39 -37.73 -2.83 12.16
C SER A 39 -38.70 -1.78 12.69
N GLN A 40 -38.69 -0.54 12.17
CA GLN A 40 -39.65 0.49 12.56
C GLN A 40 -40.97 0.29 11.79
N ASP A 41 -41.98 -0.21 12.49
CA ASP A 41 -43.32 -0.46 11.92
C ASP A 41 -44.07 0.83 11.57
N ASP A 42 -43.70 1.95 12.19
CA ASP A 42 -44.33 3.26 11.97
C ASP A 42 -43.94 3.92 10.62
N TYR A 43 -42.98 3.34 9.88
CA TYR A 43 -42.52 3.90 8.62
C TYR A 43 -43.20 3.28 7.40
N THR A 44 -43.69 4.15 6.52
CA THR A 44 -44.10 3.76 5.16
C THR A 44 -42.90 3.24 4.36
N GLU A 45 -43.15 2.49 3.28
CA GLU A 45 -42.07 2.01 2.41
C GLU A 45 -41.24 3.17 1.82
N ASP A 46 -41.89 4.26 1.40
CA ASP A 46 -41.21 5.46 0.90
C ASP A 46 -40.34 6.13 1.96
N ALA A 47 -40.82 6.19 3.21
CA ALA A 47 -40.05 6.73 4.32
C ALA A 47 -38.83 5.85 4.62
N ARG A 48 -38.99 4.52 4.66
CA ARG A 48 -37.89 3.56 4.81
C ARG A 48 -36.86 3.70 3.70
N HIS A 49 -37.30 3.80 2.45
CA HIS A 49 -36.41 3.94 1.31
C HIS A 49 -35.57 5.22 1.41
N ARG A 50 -36.19 6.36 1.76
CA ARG A 50 -35.48 7.63 1.96
C ARG A 50 -34.45 7.52 3.09
N LEU A 51 -34.86 6.98 4.23
CA LEU A 51 -33.99 6.82 5.39
C LEU A 51 -32.80 5.89 5.10
N LEU A 52 -33.03 4.77 4.40
CA LEU A 52 -31.96 3.87 3.96
C LEU A 52 -30.99 4.56 2.99
N SER A 53 -31.50 5.39 2.08
CA SER A 53 -30.66 6.17 1.17
C SER A 53 -29.79 7.17 1.92
N GLU A 54 -30.37 7.95 2.83
CA GLU A 54 -29.63 8.93 3.64
C GLU A 54 -28.59 8.25 4.53
N ALA A 55 -28.96 7.14 5.18
CA ALA A 55 -28.04 6.34 5.98
C ALA A 55 -26.87 5.81 5.14
N TYR A 56 -27.16 5.30 3.94
CA TYR A 56 -26.13 4.87 3.00
C TYR A 56 -25.20 6.02 2.57
N ASP A 57 -25.74 7.18 2.22
CA ASP A 57 -24.92 8.32 1.80
C ASP A 57 -24.01 8.83 2.92
N ARG A 58 -24.52 8.91 4.16
CA ARG A 58 -23.69 9.24 5.33
C ARG A 58 -22.57 8.22 5.55
N ARG A 59 -22.89 6.93 5.46
CA ARG A 59 -21.90 5.85 5.63
C ARG A 59 -20.86 5.85 4.53
N LYS A 60 -21.28 6.05 3.29
CA LYS A 60 -20.38 6.18 2.15
C LYS A 60 -19.42 7.35 2.35
N ALA A 61 -19.90 8.52 2.77
CA ALA A 61 -19.04 9.66 3.06
C ALA A 61 -18.03 9.37 4.19
N SER A 62 -18.46 8.69 5.25
CA SER A 62 -17.57 8.27 6.34
C SER A 62 -16.52 7.26 5.86
N LEU A 63 -16.91 6.29 5.04
CA LEU A 63 -16.01 5.31 4.45
C LEU A 63 -14.97 5.99 3.54
N ASP A 64 -15.41 6.89 2.67
CA ASP A 64 -14.52 7.62 1.76
C ASP A 64 -13.47 8.42 2.55
N ASN A 65 -13.86 9.04 3.68
CA ASN A 65 -12.93 9.75 4.56
C ASN A 65 -11.92 8.83 5.26
N ASP A 66 -12.35 7.65 5.72
CA ASP A 66 -11.44 6.68 6.34
C ASP A 66 -10.49 6.08 5.30
N LEU A 67 -10.98 5.75 4.10
CA LEU A 67 -10.15 5.28 2.98
C LEU A 67 -9.13 6.33 2.55
N ALA A 68 -9.49 7.62 2.54
CA ALA A 68 -8.53 8.69 2.25
C ALA A 68 -7.42 8.75 3.30
N ARG A 69 -7.76 8.65 4.60
CA ARG A 69 -6.78 8.63 5.69
C ARG A 69 -5.86 7.39 5.64
N LEU A 70 -6.42 6.22 5.35
CA LEU A 70 -5.67 4.98 5.14
C LEU A 70 -4.71 5.10 3.95
N ALA A 71 -5.17 5.66 2.84
CA ALA A 71 -4.32 5.84 1.66
C ALA A 71 -3.16 6.81 1.94
N SER A 72 -3.40 7.90 2.68
CA SER A 72 -2.35 8.83 3.07
C SER A 72 -1.33 8.20 4.01
N SER A 73 -1.79 7.52 5.08
CA SER A 73 -0.91 6.87 6.06
C SER A 73 -0.10 5.74 5.43
N ALA A 74 -0.73 4.88 4.62
CA ALA A 74 -0.03 3.82 3.90
C ALA A 74 1.02 4.41 2.94
N GLY A 75 0.71 5.50 2.23
CA GLY A 75 1.67 6.20 1.37
C GLY A 75 2.80 6.92 2.11
N GLU A 76 2.64 7.28 3.38
CA GLU A 76 3.71 7.79 4.24
C GLU A 76 4.61 6.67 4.75
N VAL A 77 4.01 5.57 5.21
CA VAL A 77 4.72 4.37 5.65
C VAL A 77 5.58 3.80 4.51
N ASP A 78 5.04 3.74 3.28
CA ASP A 78 5.78 3.33 2.08
C ASP A 78 6.97 4.23 1.79
N ARG A 79 6.77 5.56 1.77
CA ARG A 79 7.87 6.49 1.53
C ARG A 79 8.97 6.36 2.58
N GLY A 80 8.60 6.16 3.84
CA GLY A 80 9.54 5.89 4.92
C GLY A 80 10.29 4.57 4.73
N ALA A 81 9.58 3.49 4.40
CA ALA A 81 10.17 2.16 4.18
C ALA A 81 11.10 2.16 2.96
N VAL A 82 10.66 2.72 1.83
CA VAL A 82 11.51 2.89 0.63
C VAL A 82 12.73 3.76 0.95
N GLY A 83 12.54 4.85 1.69
CA GLY A 83 13.63 5.73 2.12
C GLY A 83 14.69 5.02 2.99
N ARG A 84 14.27 4.09 3.86
CA ARG A 84 15.16 3.30 4.71
C ARG A 84 15.75 2.07 4.01
N ALA A 85 15.00 1.42 3.13
CA ALA A 85 15.43 0.23 2.39
C ALA A 85 16.38 0.59 1.24
N PHE A 86 15.98 1.57 0.43
CA PHE A 86 16.60 1.87 -0.87
C PHE A 86 17.08 3.32 -0.98
N GLY A 87 16.69 4.18 -0.04
CA GLY A 87 17.11 5.57 0.03
C GLY A 87 18.26 5.83 1.01
N THR A 88 18.45 7.09 1.38
CA THR A 88 19.52 7.54 2.28
C THR A 88 19.07 7.63 3.75
N THR A 89 17.81 7.32 4.06
CA THR A 89 17.28 7.48 5.41
C THR A 89 17.98 6.52 6.37
N GLY A 90 18.46 7.07 7.49
CA GLY A 90 19.18 6.33 8.53
C GLY A 90 20.68 6.13 8.25
N LEU A 91 21.21 6.61 7.11
CA LEU A 91 22.64 6.58 6.85
C LEU A 91 23.37 7.70 7.57
N PRO A 92 24.59 7.46 8.10
CA PRO A 92 25.41 8.52 8.67
C PRO A 92 25.95 9.44 7.57
N GLY A 93 25.99 10.75 7.85
CA GLY A 93 26.56 11.74 6.95
C GLY A 93 25.64 12.95 6.71
N ASP A 94 26.10 13.86 5.85
CA ASP A 94 25.31 15.01 5.42
C ASP A 94 24.20 14.58 4.45
N PRO A 95 22.92 14.91 4.72
CA PRO A 95 21.80 14.50 3.87
C PRO A 95 21.91 14.95 2.41
N ALA A 96 22.45 16.15 2.14
CA ALA A 96 22.58 16.64 0.77
C ALA A 96 23.62 15.83 -0.01
N SER A 97 24.77 15.58 0.60
CA SER A 97 25.85 14.75 0.05
C SER A 97 25.38 13.32 -0.22
N LEU A 98 24.70 12.69 0.74
CA LEU A 98 24.14 11.35 0.58
C LEU A 98 23.13 11.28 -0.57
N THR A 99 22.28 12.30 -0.71
CA THR A 99 21.27 12.37 -1.78
C THR A 99 21.92 12.45 -3.16
N ILE A 100 22.97 13.26 -3.30
CA ILE A 100 23.75 13.36 -4.55
C ILE A 100 24.43 12.03 -4.85
N SER A 101 25.10 11.42 -3.87
CA SER A 101 25.75 10.12 -4.04
C SER A 101 24.75 9.01 -4.42
N LEU A 102 23.55 9.02 -3.84
CA LEU A 102 22.51 8.06 -4.18
C LEU A 102 22.05 8.25 -5.62
N ARG A 103 21.84 9.48 -6.06
CA ARG A 103 21.47 9.78 -7.45
C ARG A 103 22.54 9.29 -8.42
N ASP A 104 23.82 9.56 -8.14
CA ASP A 104 24.92 9.11 -8.98
C ASP A 104 25.01 7.58 -9.01
N ALA A 105 24.81 6.92 -7.87
CA ALA A 105 24.77 5.47 -7.78
C ALA A 105 23.58 4.88 -8.58
N GLN A 106 22.40 5.48 -8.47
CA GLN A 106 21.21 5.10 -9.24
C GLN A 106 21.44 5.25 -10.74
N ASP A 107 21.98 6.38 -11.18
CA ASP A 107 22.30 6.64 -12.59
C ASP A 107 23.31 5.61 -13.13
N ARG A 108 24.28 5.20 -12.31
CA ARG A 108 25.24 4.14 -12.66
C ARG A 108 24.59 2.77 -12.83
N VAL A 109 23.66 2.38 -11.95
CA VAL A 109 23.00 1.06 -12.03
C VAL A 109 21.77 1.04 -12.94
N ALA A 110 21.28 2.20 -13.39
CA ALA A 110 20.06 2.34 -14.19
C ALA A 110 20.05 1.57 -15.51
N LYS A 111 21.22 1.23 -16.06
CA LYS A 111 21.36 0.45 -17.31
C LYS A 111 21.58 -1.04 -17.08
N VAL A 112 21.89 -1.44 -15.85
CA VAL A 112 22.09 -2.84 -15.50
C VAL A 112 20.75 -3.55 -15.49
N ARG A 113 20.66 -4.67 -16.21
CA ARG A 113 19.48 -5.53 -16.32
C ARG A 113 19.77 -6.98 -15.95
N ASP A 114 21.05 -7.34 -16.01
CA ASP A 114 21.52 -8.67 -15.72
C ASP A 114 21.66 -8.89 -14.21
N GLU A 115 21.33 -10.08 -13.75
CA GLU A 115 21.35 -10.42 -12.32
C GLU A 115 22.78 -10.61 -11.81
N GLU A 116 23.65 -11.27 -12.57
CA GLU A 116 25.04 -11.52 -12.18
C GLU A 116 25.84 -10.20 -12.07
N GLU A 117 25.56 -9.25 -12.95
CA GLU A 117 26.16 -7.91 -12.88
C GLU A 117 25.71 -7.16 -11.61
N LEU A 118 24.43 -7.24 -11.25
CA LEU A 118 23.92 -6.66 -10.00
C LEU A 118 24.52 -7.34 -8.76
N GLU A 119 24.62 -8.67 -8.74
CA GLU A 119 25.29 -9.41 -7.66
C GLU A 119 26.75 -8.98 -7.49
N THR A 120 27.47 -8.84 -8.61
CA THR A 120 28.87 -8.39 -8.61
C THR A 120 29.00 -6.99 -8.02
N LEU A 121 28.11 -6.07 -8.41
CA LEU A 121 28.08 -4.70 -7.88
C LEU A 121 27.71 -4.67 -6.39
N LEU A 122 26.69 -5.43 -5.98
CA LEU A 122 26.29 -5.55 -4.58
C LEU A 122 27.41 -6.13 -3.72
N GLY A 123 28.10 -7.17 -4.20
CA GLY A 123 29.23 -7.77 -3.52
C GLY A 123 30.40 -6.81 -3.38
N ARG A 124 30.69 -5.98 -4.39
CA ARG A 124 31.71 -4.92 -4.31
C ARG A 124 31.34 -3.86 -3.28
N ALA A 125 30.13 -3.32 -3.38
CA ALA A 125 29.61 -2.30 -2.46
C ALA A 125 29.64 -2.79 -1.01
N THR A 126 29.23 -4.04 -0.78
CA THR A 126 29.25 -4.66 0.55
C THR A 126 30.68 -4.81 1.08
N ARG A 127 31.64 -5.24 0.26
CA ARG A 127 33.05 -5.35 0.69
C ARG A 127 33.70 -4.00 0.98
N SER A 128 33.31 -2.93 0.29
CA SER A 128 33.84 -1.59 0.52
C SER A 128 33.09 -0.79 1.59
N GLY A 129 31.97 -1.32 2.10
CA GLY A 129 31.08 -0.58 3.01
C GLY A 129 30.33 0.58 2.34
N ASP A 130 30.21 0.57 1.01
CA ASP A 130 29.49 1.61 0.26
C ASP A 130 27.98 1.32 0.31
N GLU A 131 27.35 1.79 1.39
CA GLU A 131 25.94 1.54 1.66
C GLU A 131 25.01 2.24 0.66
N VAL A 132 25.43 3.39 0.14
CA VAL A 132 24.65 4.15 -0.87
C VAL A 132 24.58 3.34 -2.17
N LEU A 133 25.71 2.80 -2.63
CA LEU A 133 25.73 1.94 -3.81
C LEU A 133 24.97 0.63 -3.57
N ALA A 134 25.13 -0.01 -2.41
CA ALA A 134 24.43 -1.25 -2.08
C ALA A 134 22.90 -1.07 -2.16
N ARG A 135 22.38 0.03 -1.59
CA ARG A 135 20.95 0.37 -1.64
C ARG A 135 20.47 0.68 -3.06
N ALA A 136 21.27 1.40 -3.86
CA ALA A 136 20.93 1.65 -5.26
C ALA A 136 20.85 0.35 -6.09
N VAL A 137 21.77 -0.59 -5.88
CA VAL A 137 21.76 -1.91 -6.54
C VAL A 137 20.53 -2.72 -6.12
N ALA A 138 20.18 -2.75 -4.83
CA ALA A 138 19.00 -3.45 -4.33
C ALA A 138 17.70 -2.83 -4.87
N ALA A 139 17.60 -1.50 -4.90
CA ALA A 139 16.48 -0.78 -5.49
C ALA A 139 16.29 -1.15 -6.96
N ARG A 140 17.40 -1.18 -7.70
CA ARG A 140 17.39 -1.58 -9.10
C ARG A 140 16.90 -3.02 -9.27
N ALA A 141 17.44 -3.95 -8.50
CA ALA A 141 17.03 -5.35 -8.53
C ALA A 141 15.53 -5.51 -8.26
N ALA A 142 15.00 -4.79 -7.27
CA ALA A 142 13.57 -4.73 -6.97
C ALA A 142 12.73 -4.27 -8.17
N GLU A 143 13.14 -3.17 -8.83
CA GLU A 143 12.43 -2.62 -10.00
C GLU A 143 12.32 -3.61 -11.17
N ILE A 144 13.34 -4.44 -11.39
CA ILE A 144 13.38 -5.39 -12.51
C ILE A 144 13.04 -6.83 -12.09
N GLY A 145 12.58 -7.04 -10.85
CA GLY A 145 12.12 -8.34 -10.36
C GLY A 145 13.22 -9.37 -10.09
N LYS A 146 14.46 -8.93 -9.83
CA LYS A 146 15.59 -9.80 -9.47
C LYS A 146 15.65 -10.01 -7.97
N THR A 147 14.78 -10.90 -7.47
CA THR A 147 14.56 -11.07 -6.03
C THR A 147 15.78 -11.62 -5.29
N TYR A 148 16.60 -12.45 -5.95
CA TYR A 148 17.79 -13.03 -5.31
C TYR A 148 18.78 -11.95 -4.86
N VAL A 149 19.04 -10.92 -5.68
CA VAL A 149 19.91 -9.79 -5.30
C VAL A 149 19.34 -9.01 -4.10
N VAL A 150 18.02 -8.85 -4.05
CA VAL A 150 17.34 -8.18 -2.93
C VAL A 150 17.48 -9.02 -1.65
N GLU A 151 17.32 -10.34 -1.75
CA GLU A 151 17.52 -11.28 -0.63
C GLU A 151 18.96 -11.25 -0.12
N GLU A 152 19.95 -11.22 -1.02
CA GLU A 152 21.36 -11.09 -0.67
C GLU A 152 21.66 -9.76 0.05
N PHE A 153 21.04 -8.66 -0.39
CA PHE A 153 21.15 -7.36 0.27
C PHE A 153 20.61 -7.42 1.71
N VAL A 154 19.45 -8.04 1.91
CA VAL A 154 18.80 -8.23 3.21
C VAL A 154 19.57 -9.19 4.10
N ARG A 155 20.20 -10.23 3.53
CA ARG A 155 20.97 -11.22 4.29
C ARG A 155 22.11 -10.57 5.09
N VAL A 156 22.72 -9.53 4.54
CA VAL A 156 23.78 -8.75 5.21
C VAL A 156 23.22 -7.62 6.09
N ARG A 157 21.94 -7.25 5.90
CA ARG A 157 21.23 -6.17 6.60
C ARG A 157 19.88 -6.65 7.13
N PRO A 158 19.87 -7.61 8.08
CA PRO A 158 18.63 -8.24 8.53
C PRO A 158 17.66 -7.25 9.20
N ASP A 159 18.19 -6.15 9.75
CA ASP A 159 17.42 -5.05 10.32
C ASP A 159 16.56 -4.32 9.27
N LEU A 160 16.98 -4.31 8.00
CA LEU A 160 16.22 -3.69 6.90
C LEU A 160 15.15 -4.62 6.31
N LYS A 161 15.06 -5.89 6.74
CA LYS A 161 14.16 -6.87 6.11
C LYS A 161 12.73 -6.36 6.00
N THR A 162 12.17 -5.84 7.10
CA THR A 162 10.78 -5.36 7.12
C THR A 162 10.57 -4.17 6.19
N ASP A 163 11.52 -3.25 6.12
CA ASP A 163 11.43 -2.09 5.22
C ASP A 163 11.61 -2.49 3.75
N VAL A 164 12.49 -3.45 3.46
CA VAL A 164 12.67 -4.02 2.11
C VAL A 164 11.42 -4.77 1.67
N ASP A 165 10.84 -5.63 2.51
CA ASP A 165 9.59 -6.33 2.20
C ASP A 165 8.47 -5.33 1.85
N ARG A 166 8.35 -4.24 2.62
CA ARG A 166 7.39 -3.16 2.35
C ARG A 166 7.70 -2.39 1.07
N ALA A 167 8.97 -2.05 0.83
CA ALA A 167 9.40 -1.38 -0.38
C ALA A 167 9.17 -2.25 -1.63
N MET A 168 9.37 -3.56 -1.52
CA MET A 168 9.09 -4.54 -2.58
C MET A 168 7.60 -4.63 -2.91
N LEU A 169 6.71 -4.54 -1.92
CA LEU A 169 5.26 -4.45 -2.16
C LEU A 169 4.88 -3.16 -2.89
N ALA A 170 5.51 -2.04 -2.54
CA ALA A 170 5.29 -0.77 -3.22
C ALA A 170 5.79 -0.78 -4.68
N VAL A 171 6.90 -1.46 -4.96
CA VAL A 171 7.49 -1.62 -6.31
C VAL A 171 6.73 -2.68 -7.14
N GLY A 172 6.33 -3.78 -6.51
CA GLY A 172 5.59 -4.90 -7.10
C GLY A 172 4.08 -4.68 -7.06
N ARG A 173 3.52 -4.01 -8.08
CA ARG A 173 2.08 -3.72 -8.17
C ARG A 173 1.16 -4.93 -7.88
N PRO A 174 0.02 -4.72 -7.21
CA PRO A 174 -0.88 -5.80 -6.79
C PRO A 174 -1.62 -6.49 -7.95
N SER A 175 -1.75 -7.81 -7.82
CA SER A 175 -2.40 -8.73 -8.77
C SER A 175 -3.92 -8.55 -8.84
N SER A 176 -4.52 -8.97 -9.95
CA SER A 176 -5.96 -8.87 -10.25
C SER A 176 -6.87 -9.65 -9.28
N ALA A 177 -6.34 -10.66 -8.57
CA ALA A 177 -7.10 -11.48 -7.62
C ALA A 177 -7.64 -10.69 -6.41
N GLY A 178 -6.94 -9.62 -5.99
CA GLY A 178 -7.39 -8.78 -4.86
C GLY A 178 -8.65 -7.97 -5.17
N LYS A 179 -8.89 -7.57 -6.43
CA LYS A 179 -10.02 -6.69 -6.79
C LYS A 179 -11.39 -7.31 -6.49
N LEU A 180 -11.52 -8.64 -6.61
CA LEU A 180 -12.79 -9.33 -6.37
C LEU A 180 -13.14 -9.34 -4.87
N GLU A 181 -12.17 -9.57 -3.98
CA GLU A 181 -12.35 -9.54 -2.52
C GLU A 181 -12.94 -8.20 -2.07
N TRP A 182 -12.35 -7.09 -2.54
CA TRP A 182 -12.73 -5.74 -2.11
C TRP A 182 -14.10 -5.32 -2.62
N ASN A 183 -14.45 -5.68 -3.85
CA ASN A 183 -15.76 -5.41 -4.41
C ASN A 183 -16.88 -6.11 -3.62
N VAL A 184 -16.66 -7.36 -3.20
CA VAL A 184 -17.62 -8.10 -2.39
C VAL A 184 -17.83 -7.42 -1.04
N ARG A 185 -16.75 -6.98 -0.38
CA ARG A 185 -16.83 -6.28 0.92
C ARG A 185 -17.52 -4.92 0.81
N LEU A 186 -17.18 -4.11 -0.19
CA LEU A 186 -17.88 -2.85 -0.48
C LEU A 186 -19.37 -3.07 -0.76
N GLY A 187 -19.70 -4.14 -1.46
CA GLY A 187 -21.08 -4.52 -1.76
C GLY A 187 -21.94 -4.79 -0.52
N LYS A 188 -21.34 -5.18 0.62
CA LYS A 188 -22.05 -5.40 1.89
C LYS A 188 -22.48 -4.10 2.59
N ILE A 189 -21.83 -2.99 2.27
CA ILE A 189 -22.14 -1.68 2.87
C ILE A 189 -23.38 -1.06 2.22
N ARG A 190 -23.71 -1.43 0.98
CA ARG A 190 -24.90 -0.92 0.29
C ARG A 190 -26.15 -1.74 0.68
N PRO A 191 -27.28 -1.10 1.03
CA PRO A 191 -28.54 -1.81 1.20
C PRO A 191 -28.94 -2.53 -0.09
N SER A 192 -29.51 -3.74 0.04
CA SER A 192 -30.05 -4.51 -1.08
C SER A 192 -31.10 -3.74 -1.88
N GLU A 193 -31.89 -2.94 -1.19
CA GLU A 193 -33.01 -2.12 -1.65
C GLU A 193 -32.55 -0.97 -2.55
N LEU A 194 -31.28 -0.59 -2.44
CA LEU A 194 -30.67 0.46 -3.24
C LEU A 194 -29.84 -0.09 -4.41
N LYS A 195 -29.65 -1.41 -4.57
CA LYS A 195 -28.84 -1.95 -5.68
C LYS A 195 -29.42 -1.50 -7.03
N ARG A 196 -28.58 -0.92 -7.90
CA ARG A 196 -28.99 -0.46 -9.23
C ARG A 196 -29.62 -1.64 -9.99
N ARG A 197 -30.81 -1.41 -10.56
CA ARG A 197 -31.33 -2.19 -11.69
C ARG A 197 -30.39 -2.04 -12.89
#